data_AF-A0A6I0E205-F1
#
_entry.id   AF-A0A6I0E205-F1
#
_cell.length_a   1.000
_cell.length_b   1.000
_cell.length_c   1.000
_cell.angle_alpha   90.00
_cell.angle_beta   90.00
_cell.angle_gamma   90.00
#
_symmetry.space_group_name_H-M   'P 1'
#
loop_
_entity.id
_entity.type
_entity.pdbx_description
1 polymer ?
#
loop_
_entity_poly.entity_id
_entity_poly.type
_entity_poly.pdbx_seq_one_letter_code
_entity_poly.pdbx_strand_id
1 'polypeptide(L)'
;MQAVILANGKFPEHPKPLSTLLHAPMIVCCDGAIEHLESLCITPNALVGDLDSVNDHLKNKYQSILHHDPDQNSNDLTKAVKWCIDQRIKNITIL
;
A
#
# COMPACT_ATOMS: atom_id res chain seq x y z
N MET A 1 6.48 9.34 -12.95
CA MET A 1 6.56 8.24 -11.98
C MET A 1 5.17 7.64 -11.83
N GLN A 2 5.07 6.31 -11.74
CA GLN A 2 3.82 5.57 -11.58
C GLN A 2 3.86 4.84 -10.24
N ALA A 3 2.70 4.68 -9.60
CA ALA A 3 2.56 3.83 -8.43
C ALA A 3 1.35 2.90 -8.59
N VAL A 4 1.45 1.75 -7.96
CA VAL A 4 0.34 0.83 -7.74
C VAL A 4 -0.02 0.90 -6.26
N ILE A 5 -1.27 1.25 -5.97
CA ILE A 5 -1.82 1.18 -4.61
C ILE A 5 -2.53 -0.16 -4.47
N LEU A 6 -2.13 -0.96 -3.48
CA LEU A 6 -2.87 -2.15 -3.08
C LEU A 6 -3.82 -1.77 -1.94
N ALA A 7 -5.11 -1.76 -2.23
CA ALA A 7 -6.15 -1.47 -1.26
C ALA A 7 -6.46 -2.69 -0.38
N ASN A 8 -7.08 -2.46 0.78
CA ASN A 8 -7.55 -3.52 1.68
C ASN A 8 -8.88 -4.15 1.17
N GLY A 9 -8.85 -4.65 -0.07
CA GLY A 9 -9.97 -5.30 -0.74
C GLY A 9 -9.69 -6.77 -1.02
N LYS A 10 -10.43 -7.36 -1.97
CA LYS A 10 -10.11 -8.72 -2.45
C LYS A 10 -8.79 -8.68 -3.21
N PHE A 11 -7.80 -9.42 -2.72
CA PHE A 11 -6.50 -9.52 -3.38
C PHE A 11 -6.65 -10.00 -4.84
N PRO A 12 -5.93 -9.38 -5.81
CA PRO A 12 -6.03 -9.76 -7.21
C PRO A 12 -5.53 -11.19 -7.46
N GLU A 13 -6.44 -12.08 -7.87
CA GLU A 13 -6.12 -13.46 -8.28
C GLU A 13 -5.85 -13.56 -9.80
N HIS A 14 -6.32 -12.58 -10.58
CA HIS A 14 -6.20 -12.62 -12.03
C HIS A 14 -4.75 -12.29 -12.47
N PRO A 15 -4.19 -12.97 -13.49
CA PRO A 15 -2.79 -12.77 -13.91
C PRO A 15 -2.44 -11.34 -14.31
N LYS A 16 -3.38 -10.59 -14.89
CA LYS A 16 -3.18 -9.19 -15.30
C LYS A 16 -2.87 -8.25 -14.11
N PRO A 17 -3.74 -8.07 -13.11
CA PRO A 17 -3.44 -7.20 -11.97
C PRO A 17 -2.23 -7.68 -11.16
N LEU A 18 -2.02 -9.00 -11.02
CA LEU A 18 -0.80 -9.55 -10.42
C LEU A 18 0.46 -9.10 -11.17
N SER A 19 0.44 -9.20 -12.50
CA SER A 19 1.57 -8.73 -13.32
C SER A 19 1.79 -7.22 -13.15
N THR A 20 0.72 -6.43 -13.08
CA THR A 20 0.82 -4.99 -12.81
C THR A 20 1.46 -4.70 -11.45
N LEU A 21 1.08 -5.44 -10.41
CA LEU A 21 1.64 -5.30 -9.07
C LEU A 21 3.14 -5.65 -9.04
N LEU A 22 3.52 -6.77 -9.65
CA LEU A 22 4.89 -7.28 -9.64
C LEU A 22 5.86 -6.41 -10.47
N HIS A 23 5.38 -5.78 -11.54
CA HIS A 23 6.20 -4.90 -12.38
C HIS A 23 6.04 -3.41 -12.01
N ALA A 24 5.32 -3.12 -10.93
CA ALA A 24 5.12 -1.75 -10.48
C ALA A 24 6.47 -1.14 -10.06
N PRO A 25 6.84 0.05 -10.56
CA PRO A 25 8.05 0.73 -10.11
C PRO A 25 7.92 1.25 -8.67
N MET A 26 6.70 1.38 -8.16
CA MET A 26 6.39 1.76 -6.79
C MET A 26 5.10 1.07 -6.34
N ILE A 27 5.16 0.38 -5.20
CA ILE A 27 4.03 -0.27 -4.56
C ILE A 27 3.72 0.49 -3.26
N VAL A 28 2.50 0.99 -3.17
CA VAL A 28 1.96 1.63 -1.97
C VAL A 28 0.92 0.69 -1.40
N CYS A 29 1.12 0.23 -0.18
CA CYS A 29 0.22 -0.69 0.48
C CYS A 29 -0.63 0.08 1.49
N CYS A 30 -1.94 -0.13 1.47
CA CYS A 30 -2.76 0.22 2.63
C CYS A 30 -2.39 -0.72 3.79
N ASP A 31 -2.42 -0.20 5.02
CA ASP A 31 -2.18 -0.97 6.25
C ASP A 31 -2.86 -2.33 6.29
N GLY A 32 -4.15 -2.42 6.00
CA GLY A 32 -4.87 -3.70 6.01
C GLY A 32 -4.47 -4.69 4.91
N ALA A 33 -3.79 -4.24 3.85
CA ALA A 33 -3.38 -5.10 2.73
C ALA A 33 -1.96 -5.69 2.89
N ILE A 34 -1.23 -5.31 3.93
CA ILE A 34 0.18 -5.70 4.11
C ILE A 34 0.37 -7.21 4.27
N GLU A 35 -0.58 -7.88 4.91
CA GLU A 35 -0.52 -9.33 5.13
C GLU A 35 -0.54 -10.11 3.81
N HIS A 36 -1.28 -9.60 2.82
CA HIS A 36 -1.31 -10.20 1.50
C HIS A 36 0.05 -10.06 0.79
N LEU A 37 0.69 -8.89 0.87
CA LEU A 37 2.03 -8.69 0.30
C LEU A 37 3.08 -9.57 0.99
N GLU A 38 3.01 -9.70 2.32
CA GLU A 38 3.88 -10.58 3.09
C GLU A 38 3.75 -12.05 2.66
N SER A 39 2.53 -12.52 2.43
CA SER A 39 2.29 -13.90 1.99
C SER A 39 2.92 -14.21 0.62
N LEU A 40 3.15 -13.18 -0.19
CA LEU A 40 3.76 -13.26 -1.52
C LEU A 40 5.25 -12.87 -1.52
N CYS A 41 5.83 -12.59 -0.36
CA CYS A 41 7.20 -12.09 -0.22
C CYS A 41 7.47 -10.81 -1.03
N ILE A 42 6.44 -9.97 -1.23
CA ILE A 42 6.56 -8.69 -1.93
C ILE A 42 6.76 -7.59 -0.89
N THR A 43 7.80 -6.78 -1.06
CA THR A 43 8.09 -5.64 -0.19
C THR A 43 7.48 -4.37 -0.77
N PRO A 44 6.52 -3.71 -0.11
CA PRO A 44 6.03 -2.42 -0.56
C PRO A 44 7.09 -1.33 -0.40
N ASN A 45 6.93 -0.23 -1.12
CA ASN A 45 7.77 0.96 -0.98
C ASN A 45 7.24 1.93 0.08
N ALA A 46 5.93 1.90 0.33
CA ALA A 46 5.26 2.71 1.33
C ALA A 46 4.09 1.92 1.93
N LEU A 47 3.95 1.99 3.25
CA LEU A 47 2.83 1.43 3.99
C LEU A 47 2.05 2.59 4.62
N VAL A 48 0.86 2.87 4.10
CA VAL A 48 0.07 4.06 4.43
C VAL A 48 -1.23 3.66 5.12
N GLY A 49 -1.56 4.34 6.22
CA GLY A 49 -2.78 4.10 6.98
C GLY A 49 -2.68 4.64 8.40
N ASP A 50 -3.65 4.30 9.25
CA ASP A 50 -3.56 4.56 10.69
C ASP A 50 -2.78 3.47 11.44
N LEU A 51 -2.43 2.38 10.74
CA LEU A 51 -1.62 1.28 11.25
C LEU A 51 -2.27 0.54 12.43
N ASP A 52 -3.57 0.71 12.67
CA ASP A 52 -4.25 0.01 13.75
C ASP A 52 -4.39 -1.50 13.45
N SER A 53 -4.48 -1.83 12.17
CA SER A 53 -4.71 -3.16 11.63
C SER A 53 -3.42 -3.94 11.40
N VAL A 54 -2.25 -3.30 11.52
CA VAL A 54 -0.94 -3.93 11.31
C VAL A 54 -0.39 -4.45 12.61
N ASN A 55 0.02 -5.73 12.63
CA ASN A 55 0.65 -6.34 13.80
C ASN A 55 2.03 -5.70 14.11
N ASP A 56 2.47 -5.81 15.36
CA ASP A 56 3.72 -5.18 15.81
C ASP A 56 4.97 -5.73 15.10
N HIS A 57 4.94 -6.99 14.67
CA HIS A 57 6.04 -7.59 13.92
C HIS A 57 6.24 -6.89 12.56
N LEU A 58 5.16 -6.68 11.82
CA LEU A 58 5.15 -6.01 10.53
C LEU A 58 5.44 -4.51 10.67
N LYS A 59 4.94 -3.86 11.72
CA LYS A 59 5.32 -2.47 12.05
C LYS A 59 6.83 -2.33 12.23
N ASN A 60 7.44 -3.23 13.01
CA ASN A 60 8.89 -3.22 13.21
C ASN A 60 9.66 -3.54 11.91
N LYS A 61 9.18 -4.53 11.14
CA LYS A 61 9.80 -4.91 9.85
C LYS A 61 9.78 -3.76 8.84
N TYR A 62 8.67 -3.04 8.77
CA TYR A 62 8.41 -1.98 7.78
C TYR A 62 8.59 -0.56 8.33
N GLN A 63 9.19 -0.41 9.51
CA GLN A 63 9.28 0.87 10.22
C GLN A 63 9.84 2.02 9.37
N SER A 64 10.76 1.72 8.46
CA SER A 64 11.40 2.70 7.57
C SER A 64 10.49 3.24 6.46
N ILE A 65 9.40 2.54 6.14
CA ILE A 65 8.45 2.89 5.06
C ILE A 65 7.03 3.10 5.60
N LEU A 66 6.86 3.14 6.93
CA LEU A 66 5.60 3.44 7.58
C LEU A 66 5.25 4.93 7.43
N HIS A 67 4.06 5.18 6.92
CA HIS A 67 3.48 6.50 6.79
C HIS A 67 2.15 6.53 7.54
N HIS A 68 2.25 6.87 8.82
CA HIS A 68 1.09 7.03 9.68
C HIS A 68 0.34 8.33 9.34
N ASP A 69 -0.94 8.20 8.98
CA ASP A 69 -1.86 9.31 8.82
C ASP A 69 -3.02 9.16 9.83
N PRO A 70 -3.09 10.04 10.85
CA PRO A 70 -4.07 9.96 11.93
C PRO A 70 -5.48 10.43 11.53
N ASP A 71 -5.71 10.84 10.28
CA ASP A 71 -7.02 11.32 9.81
C ASP A 71 -8.07 10.20 9.83
N GLN A 72 -8.92 10.23 10.87
CA GLN A 72 -10.03 9.29 11.05
C GLN A 72 -11.24 9.57 10.14
N ASN A 73 -11.25 10.69 9.42
CA ASN A 73 -12.37 11.04 8.54
C ASN A 73 -12.19 10.49 7.11
N SER A 74 -11.00 9.97 6.79
CA SER A 74 -10.71 9.37 5.49
C SER A 74 -10.25 7.92 5.62
N ASN A 75 -10.56 7.12 4.60
CA ASN A 75 -10.15 5.72 4.56
C ASN A 75 -8.71 5.56 4.09
N ASP A 76 -8.13 4.37 4.28
CA ASP A 76 -6.70 4.13 3.99
C ASP A 76 -6.34 4.26 2.52
N LEU A 77 -7.29 3.97 1.62
CA LEU A 77 -7.12 4.24 0.20
C LEU A 77 -6.98 5.74 -0.08
N THR A 78 -7.80 6.57 0.56
CA THR A 78 -7.72 8.03 0.43
C THR A 78 -6.41 8.55 0.98
N LYS A 79 -5.97 8.06 2.16
CA LYS A 79 -4.66 8.37 2.74
C LYS A 79 -3.52 7.98 1.79
N ALA A 80 -3.56 6.79 1.21
CA ALA A 80 -2.57 6.30 0.24
C ALA A 80 -2.53 7.14 -1.05
N VAL A 81 -3.68 7.57 -1.57
CA VAL A 81 -3.76 8.46 -2.74
C VAL A 81 -3.21 9.84 -2.40
N LYS A 82 -3.56 10.43 -1.24
CA LYS A 82 -3.00 11.70 -0.76
C LYS A 82 -1.47 11.63 -0.68
N TRP A 83 -0.95 10.57 -0.06
CA TRP A 83 0.49 10.33 0.01
C TRP A 83 1.14 10.28 -1.38
N CYS A 84 0.53 9.58 -2.34
CA CYS A 84 1.03 9.55 -3.72
C CYS A 84 1.07 10.94 -4.36
N ILE A 85 0.04 11.76 -4.12
CA ILE A 85 -0.04 13.14 -4.61
C ILE A 85 1.09 13.99 -4.01
N ASP A 86 1.36 13.86 -2.71
CA ASP A 86 2.45 14.56 -2.02
C ASP A 86 3.83 14.16 -2.56
N GLN A 87 4.00 12.90 -2.96
CA GLN A 87 5.19 12.41 -3.66
C GLN A 87 5.24 12.82 -5.15
N ARG A 88 4.30 13.66 -5.61
CA ARG A 88 4.17 14.12 -7.01
C ARG A 88 3.99 12.98 -8.03
N ILE A 89 3.37 11.88 -7.59
CA ILE A 89 3.04 10.75 -8.45
C ILE A 89 1.78 11.07 -9.22
N LYS A 90 1.87 11.05 -10.56
CA LYS A 90 0.76 11.46 -11.45
C LYS A 90 -0.07 10.29 -11.96
N ASN A 91 0.52 9.10 -12.03
CA ASN A 91 -0.13 7.89 -12.55
C ASN A 91 -0.28 6.91 -11.40
N ILE A 92 -1.52 6.69 -10.97
CA ILE A 92 -1.86 5.80 -9.87
C ILE A 92 -2.77 4.70 -10.41
N THR A 93 -2.40 3.46 -10.18
CA THR A 93 -3.25 2.29 -10.45
C THR A 93 -3.66 1.70 -9.12
N ILE A 94 -4.96 1.49 -8.90
CA ILE A 94 -5.47 0.92 -7.64
C ILE A 94 -5.87 -0.52 -7.93
N LEU A 95 -5.38 -1.43 -7.09
CA LEU A 95 -5.65 -2.87 -7.13
C LEU A 95 -6.31 -3.35 -5.84
#